data_AF-A0A1Y0IAR2-F1
#
_entry.id   AF-A0A1Y0IAR2-F1
#
_cell.length_a   1.000
_cell.length_b   1.000
_cell.length_c   1.000
_cell.angle_alpha   90.00
_cell.angle_beta   90.00
_cell.angle_gamma   90.00
#
_symmetry.space_group_name_H-M   'P 1'
#
loop_
_entity.id
_entity.type
_entity.pdbx_description
1 polymer ?
#
loop_
_entity_poly.entity_id
_entity_poly.type
_entity_poly.pdbx_seq_one_letter_code
_entity_poly.pdbx_strand_id
1 'polypeptide(L)'
;MLQEGNDRTITPQKLDPRYEGDTWYPVTHRRLIQENGKYYLVGRHGGRYTAKGEYNFVTINGHTYVAKPSTAGHFDISQGALQVDCACTIRFGYSAGTRGAIREWANNSAHYQPSPDFAWQSGLPVELFKRH
;
A
#
# COMPACT_ATOMS: atom_id res chain seq x y z
N MET A 1 28.52 -8.54 -14.84
CA MET A 1 27.19 -8.88 -15.38
C MET A 1 26.19 -8.07 -14.58
N LEU A 2 25.76 -6.92 -15.11
CA LEU A 2 24.78 -6.04 -14.45
C LEU A 2 23.40 -6.55 -14.87
N GLN A 3 22.54 -6.88 -13.91
CA GLN A 3 21.15 -7.27 -14.18
C GLN A 3 20.39 -6.03 -14.65
N GLU A 4 19.85 -6.10 -15.87
CA GLU A 4 18.96 -5.08 -16.42
C GLU A 4 17.69 -5.03 -15.59
N GLY A 5 17.45 -3.87 -14.96
CA GLY A 5 16.19 -3.57 -14.31
C GLY A 5 15.09 -3.56 -15.37
N ASN A 6 14.06 -4.36 -15.13
CA ASN A 6 12.83 -4.38 -15.90
C ASN A 6 12.21 -2.97 -15.84
N ASP A 7 12.49 -2.14 -16.84
CA ASP A 7 12.08 -0.72 -16.93
C ASP A 7 10.58 -0.63 -17.26
N ARG A 8 9.76 -1.13 -16.34
CA ARG A 8 8.31 -0.92 -16.40
C ARG A 8 8.04 0.47 -15.88
N THR A 9 7.74 1.39 -16.80
CA THR A 9 7.33 2.75 -16.46
C THR A 9 6.09 2.70 -15.55
N ILE A 10 6.24 3.15 -14.31
CA ILE A 10 5.11 3.33 -13.39
C ILE A 10 4.22 4.45 -13.94
N THR A 11 2.93 4.17 -14.03
CA THR A 11 1.82 5.09 -14.32
C THR A 11 1.22 5.56 -12.99
N PRO A 12 1.57 6.76 -12.51
CA PRO A 12 1.06 7.25 -11.25
C PRO A 12 -0.46 7.47 -11.33
N GLN A 13 -1.17 6.95 -10.33
CA GLN A 13 -2.58 7.20 -10.09
C GLN A 13 -2.74 8.59 -9.48
N LYS A 14 -3.71 9.34 -9.97
CA LYS A 14 -4.00 10.70 -9.51
C LYS A 14 -5.11 10.66 -8.47
N LEU A 15 -5.13 11.70 -7.63
CA LEU A 15 -6.24 11.94 -6.72
C LEU A 15 -7.53 12.18 -7.54
N ASP A 16 -8.59 11.44 -7.21
CA ASP A 16 -9.92 11.51 -7.78
C ASP A 16 -11.00 11.32 -6.71
N PRO A 17 -11.90 12.29 -6.49
CA PRO A 17 -11.79 13.70 -6.90
C PRO A 17 -10.83 14.49 -5.99
N ARG A 18 -10.20 15.53 -6.54
CA ARG A 18 -9.45 16.54 -5.78
C ARG A 18 -10.41 17.65 -5.36
N TYR A 19 -10.65 17.80 -4.05
CA TYR A 19 -11.51 18.85 -3.53
C TYR A 19 -10.71 20.09 -3.13
N GLU A 20 -11.34 21.25 -3.27
CA GLU A 20 -10.81 22.49 -2.70
C GLU A 20 -10.78 22.37 -1.17
N GLY A 21 -9.59 22.58 -0.57
CA GLY A 21 -9.40 22.43 0.87
C GLY A 21 -8.99 21.03 1.34
N ASP A 22 -8.71 20.09 0.43
CA ASP A 22 -8.13 18.79 0.78
C ASP A 22 -6.85 19.00 1.61
N THR A 23 -6.92 18.61 2.88
CA THR A 23 -5.80 18.60 3.81
C THR A 23 -5.65 17.18 4.34
N TRP A 24 -4.41 16.72 4.42
CA TRP A 24 -4.12 15.43 5.07
C TRP A 24 -3.80 15.69 6.53
N TYR A 25 -4.19 14.75 7.39
CA TYR A 25 -3.81 14.81 8.80
C TYR A 25 -2.52 14.02 9.01
N PRO A 26 -1.58 14.51 9.85
CA PRO A 26 -0.43 13.73 10.25
C PRO A 26 -0.84 12.43 10.94
N VAL A 27 -0.75 11.33 10.19
CA VAL A 27 -1.04 9.98 10.69
C VAL A 27 0.24 9.20 10.93
N THR A 28 0.21 8.31 11.91
CA THR A 28 1.26 7.32 12.05
C THR A 28 1.01 6.18 11.06
N HIS A 29 1.76 6.18 9.96
CA HIS A 29 1.87 5.02 9.07
C HIS A 29 3.13 4.18 9.37
N ARG A 30 3.19 2.98 8.84
CA ARG A 30 4.35 2.08 8.92
C ARG A 30 4.79 1.70 7.51
N ARG A 31 6.09 1.50 7.31
CA ARG A 31 6.59 0.95 6.05
C ARG A 31 6.32 -0.55 6.00
N LEU A 32 5.77 -1.02 4.89
CA LEU A 32 5.62 -2.45 4.61
C LEU A 32 6.87 -2.93 3.88
N ILE A 33 7.47 -4.01 4.37
CA ILE A 33 8.61 -4.67 3.72
C ILE A 33 8.36 -6.17 3.63
N GLN A 34 8.97 -6.82 2.65
CA GLN A 34 8.98 -8.27 2.51
C GLN A 34 10.39 -8.80 2.76
N GLU A 35 10.50 -9.82 3.61
CA GLU A 35 11.74 -10.55 3.87
C GLU A 35 11.42 -12.04 3.96
N ASN A 36 12.16 -12.88 3.23
CA ASN A 36 12.01 -14.34 3.26
C ASN A 36 10.55 -14.82 3.11
N GLY A 37 9.80 -14.18 2.20
CA GLY A 37 8.39 -14.51 1.93
C GLY A 37 7.38 -14.04 2.98
N LYS A 38 7.80 -13.29 4.01
CA LYS A 38 6.91 -12.71 5.02
C LYS A 38 6.93 -11.20 4.99
N TYR A 39 5.76 -10.61 5.22
CA TYR A 39 5.58 -9.17 5.31
C TYR A 39 5.67 -8.65 6.74
N TYR A 40 6.36 -7.52 6.90
CA TYR A 40 6.60 -6.86 8.16
C TYR A 40 6.26 -5.37 8.08
N LEU A 41 5.80 -4.83 9.20
CA LEU A 41 5.55 -3.42 9.41
C LEU A 41 6.71 -2.82 10.19
N VAL A 42 7.35 -1.81 9.62
CA VAL A 42 8.45 -1.07 10.24
C VAL A 42 7.96 0.32 10.63
N GLY A 43 8.03 0.61 11.93
CA GLY A 43 7.73 1.94 12.46
C GLY A 43 8.88 2.92 12.24
N ARG A 44 8.62 4.21 12.46
CA ARG A 44 9.59 5.31 12.30
C ARG A 44 10.90 5.10 13.07
N HIS A 45 10.83 4.49 14.25
CA HIS A 45 12.00 4.21 15.11
C HIS A 45 12.61 2.82 14.88
N GLY A 46 12.30 2.16 13.75
CA GLY A 46 12.85 0.85 13.39
C GLY A 46 12.15 -0.35 14.03
N GLY A 47 11.18 -0.14 14.93
CA GLY A 47 10.38 -1.23 15.52
C GLY A 47 9.68 -2.06 14.44
N ARG A 48 9.87 -3.38 14.48
CA ARG A 48 9.42 -4.30 13.43
C ARG A 48 8.41 -5.31 13.96
N TYR A 49 7.29 -5.45 13.26
CA TYR A 49 6.21 -6.36 13.61
C TYR A 49 5.76 -7.18 12.40
N THR A 50 5.51 -8.48 12.56
CA THR A 50 4.92 -9.27 11.47
C THR A 50 3.51 -8.75 11.16
N ALA A 51 3.24 -8.46 9.88
CA ALA A 51 1.97 -7.89 9.45
C ALA A 51 0.79 -8.83 9.74
N LYS A 52 -0.34 -8.28 10.23
CA LYS A 52 -1.54 -9.08 10.53
C LYS A 52 -2.84 -8.28 10.42
N GLY A 53 -3.89 -8.95 9.97
CA GLY A 53 -5.20 -8.32 9.75
C GLY A 53 -5.17 -7.33 8.60
N GLU A 54 -6.05 -6.33 8.65
CA GLU A 54 -6.33 -5.42 7.54
C GLU A 54 -5.63 -4.06 7.68
N TYR A 55 -5.27 -3.47 6.54
CA TYR A 55 -4.68 -2.14 6.40
C TYR A 55 -5.15 -1.43 5.12
N ASN A 56 -5.26 -0.11 5.20
CA ASN A 56 -5.12 0.74 4.02
C ASN A 56 -3.63 0.83 3.68
N PHE A 57 -3.27 0.84 2.40
CA PHE A 57 -1.90 1.04 1.97
C PHE A 57 -1.80 1.97 0.76
N VAL A 58 -0.68 2.67 0.68
CA VAL A 58 -0.30 3.51 -0.45
C VAL A 58 1.12 3.17 -0.85
N THR A 59 1.37 2.98 -2.14
CA THR A 59 2.72 2.82 -2.68
C THR A 59 3.10 4.13 -3.38
N ILE A 60 4.26 4.69 -3.05
CA ILE A 60 4.81 5.92 -3.65
C ILE A 60 6.27 5.66 -3.97
N ASN A 61 6.66 5.81 -5.23
CA ASN A 61 8.04 5.56 -5.70
C ASN A 61 8.55 4.17 -5.26
N GLY A 62 7.69 3.15 -5.35
CA GLY A 62 8.02 1.77 -4.95
C GLY A 62 8.12 1.54 -3.44
N HIS A 63 7.77 2.51 -2.60
CA HIS A 63 7.69 2.35 -1.15
C HIS A 63 6.25 2.26 -0.68
N THR A 64 5.93 1.17 0.02
CA THR A 64 4.59 0.93 0.54
C THR A 64 4.47 1.36 1.99
N TYR A 65 3.47 2.19 2.27
CA TYR A 65 3.11 2.70 3.59
C TYR A 65 1.72 2.19 3.96
N VAL A 66 1.54 1.78 5.21
CA VAL A 66 0.29 1.20 5.70
C VAL A 66 -0.19 1.87 6.98
N ALA A 67 -1.50 1.95 7.14
CA ALA A 67 -2.15 2.33 8.40
C ALA A 67 -3.44 1.53 8.58
N LYS A 68 -3.95 1.48 9.82
CA LYS A 68 -5.21 0.78 10.07
C LYS A 68 -6.36 1.58 9.42
N PRO A 69 -7.36 0.92 8.81
CA PRO A 69 -8.45 1.64 8.17
C PRO A 69 -9.21 2.55 9.15
N SER A 70 -9.31 2.15 10.41
CA SER A 70 -9.91 2.95 11.49
C SER A 70 -9.08 4.16 11.94
N THR A 71 -7.86 4.33 11.42
CA THR A 71 -6.92 5.38 11.87
C THR A 71 -6.55 6.37 10.77
N ALA A 72 -6.60 5.98 9.50
CA ALA A 72 -6.16 6.81 8.39
C ALA A 72 -6.75 6.32 7.06
N GLY A 73 -7.18 7.26 6.22
CA GLY A 73 -7.52 7.02 4.82
C GLY A 73 -6.28 6.98 3.93
N HIS A 74 -6.46 6.66 2.65
CA HIS A 74 -5.35 6.66 1.68
C HIS A 74 -4.72 8.04 1.50
N PHE A 75 -5.52 9.11 1.51
CA PHE A 75 -5.01 10.48 1.41
C PHE A 75 -4.09 10.85 2.58
N ASP A 76 -4.48 10.49 3.80
CA ASP A 76 -3.64 10.71 4.99
C ASP A 76 -2.33 9.91 4.90
N ILE A 77 -2.40 8.64 4.49
CA ILE A 77 -1.22 7.76 4.36
C ILE A 77 -0.25 8.31 3.31
N SER A 78 -0.78 8.88 2.23
CA SER A 78 0.00 9.50 1.15
C SER A 78 0.69 10.81 1.57
N GLN A 79 0.32 11.37 2.72
CA GLN A 79 0.77 12.68 3.20
C GLN A 79 0.53 13.81 2.18
N GLY A 80 -0.62 13.76 1.50
CA GLY A 80 -1.02 14.75 0.50
C GLY A 80 -0.32 14.63 -0.85
N ALA A 81 0.29 13.49 -1.15
CA ALA A 81 0.90 13.27 -2.46
C ALA A 81 -0.16 13.38 -3.57
N LEU A 82 0.08 14.23 -4.56
CA LEU A 82 -0.87 14.41 -5.68
C LEU A 82 -0.95 13.17 -6.59
N GLN A 83 0.03 12.26 -6.49
CA GLN A 83 0.15 11.06 -7.28
C GLN A 83 0.71 9.91 -6.44
N VAL A 84 0.24 8.69 -6.70
CA VAL A 84 0.65 7.45 -6.01
C VAL A 84 0.73 6.29 -7.00
N ASP A 85 1.53 5.27 -6.74
CA ASP A 85 1.63 4.08 -7.60
C ASP A 85 0.41 3.15 -7.42
N CYS A 86 -0.09 3.06 -6.18
CA CYS A 86 -1.31 2.34 -5.75
C CYS A 86 -1.86 3.02 -4.49
N ALA A 87 -3.18 3.00 -4.33
CA ALA A 87 -3.86 3.28 -3.08
C ALA A 87 -4.98 2.26 -2.92
N CYS A 88 -4.83 1.39 -1.94
CA CYS A 88 -5.38 0.05 -2.00
C CYS A 88 -5.64 -0.47 -0.57
N THR A 89 -6.42 -1.53 -0.37
CA THR A 89 -6.51 -2.25 0.92
C THR A 89 -5.80 -3.58 0.83
N ILE A 90 -5.26 -4.05 1.96
CA ILE A 90 -4.57 -5.32 2.06
C ILE A 90 -4.98 -6.07 3.33
N ARG A 91 -5.18 -7.38 3.19
CA ARG A 91 -5.49 -8.28 4.30
C ARG A 91 -4.42 -9.34 4.46
N PHE A 92 -3.87 -9.42 5.67
CA PHE A 92 -2.94 -10.47 6.08
C PHE A 92 -3.63 -11.53 6.95
N GLY A 93 -3.01 -12.71 7.04
CA GLY A 93 -3.41 -13.71 8.05
C GLY A 93 -3.31 -13.16 9.49
N TYR A 94 -4.14 -13.70 10.38
CA TYR A 94 -4.29 -13.19 11.74
C TYR A 94 -3.54 -14.03 12.80
N SER A 95 -3.52 -15.35 12.60
CA SER A 95 -2.97 -16.33 13.54
C SER A 95 -1.45 -16.48 13.42
N ALA A 96 -0.79 -17.04 14.44
CA ALA A 96 0.68 -17.17 14.51
C ALA A 96 1.33 -17.81 13.25
N GLY A 97 0.68 -18.81 12.65
CA GLY A 97 1.16 -19.48 11.44
C GLY A 97 0.83 -18.78 10.12
N THR A 98 0.01 -17.73 10.14
CA THR A 98 -0.50 -17.09 8.90
C THR A 98 -0.25 -15.58 8.84
N ARG A 99 0.14 -14.95 9.96
CA ARG A 99 0.63 -13.57 9.97
C ARG A 99 1.85 -13.42 9.06
N GLY A 100 1.92 -12.29 8.37
CA GLY A 100 2.95 -11.98 7.39
C GLY A 100 2.68 -12.56 6.00
N ALA A 101 1.62 -13.33 5.80
CA ALA A 101 1.16 -13.75 4.48
C ALA A 101 -0.05 -12.91 4.04
N ILE A 102 -0.01 -12.42 2.80
CA ILE A 102 -1.15 -11.74 2.18
C ILE A 102 -2.21 -12.79 1.89
N ARG A 103 -3.47 -12.46 2.19
CA ARG A 103 -4.64 -13.25 1.81
C ARG A 103 -5.26 -12.71 0.53
N GLU A 104 -5.43 -11.40 0.50
CA GLU A 104 -5.99 -10.67 -0.61
C GLU A 104 -5.67 -9.18 -0.45
N TRP A 105 -5.81 -8.45 -1.54
CA TRP A 105 -5.72 -7.00 -1.56
C TRP A 105 -6.55 -6.44 -2.73
N ALA A 106 -7.04 -5.21 -2.61
CA ALA A 106 -7.97 -4.62 -3.57
C ALA A 106 -7.72 -3.11 -3.79
N ASN A 107 -8.17 -2.59 -4.92
CA ASN A 107 -8.00 -1.21 -5.38
C ASN A 107 -9.14 -0.28 -4.90
N ASN A 108 -9.76 -0.58 -3.75
CA ASN A 108 -10.93 0.11 -3.20
C ASN A 108 -10.56 1.43 -2.47
N SER A 109 -9.79 2.30 -3.10
CA SER A 109 -9.57 3.65 -2.60
C SER A 109 -10.60 4.63 -3.16
N ALA A 110 -11.22 5.39 -2.27
CA ALA A 110 -12.19 6.42 -2.64
C ALA A 110 -11.53 7.69 -3.20
N HIS A 111 -10.27 7.96 -2.84
CA HIS A 111 -9.56 9.18 -3.22
C HIS A 111 -8.57 8.98 -4.36
N TYR A 112 -8.13 7.76 -4.61
CA TYR A 112 -7.19 7.46 -5.68
C TYR A 112 -7.70 6.17 -6.28
N GLN A 113 -8.76 6.22 -7.08
CA GLN A 113 -9.39 5.01 -7.60
C GLN A 113 -8.45 4.37 -8.64
N PRO A 114 -7.58 3.41 -8.26
CA PRO A 114 -6.56 2.90 -9.15
C PRO A 114 -7.24 2.03 -10.20
N SER A 115 -6.88 2.18 -11.48
CA SER A 115 -7.36 1.19 -12.46
C SER A 115 -6.82 -0.19 -12.07
N PRO A 116 -7.67 -1.23 -12.05
CA PRO A 116 -7.26 -2.62 -11.86
C PRO A 116 -6.12 -3.06 -12.80
N ASP A 117 -6.02 -2.46 -13.98
CA ASP A 117 -5.00 -2.78 -14.98
C ASP A 117 -3.58 -2.39 -14.52
N PHE A 118 -3.48 -1.54 -13.50
CA PHE A 118 -2.24 -1.11 -12.87
C PHE A 118 -1.94 -1.81 -11.54
N ALA A 119 -2.64 -2.91 -11.22
CA ALA A 119 -2.41 -3.70 -10.00
C ALA A 119 -0.93 -4.11 -9.81
N TRP A 120 -0.21 -4.38 -10.89
CA TRP A 120 1.20 -4.77 -10.86
C TRP A 120 2.14 -3.71 -10.25
N GLN A 121 1.71 -2.43 -10.20
CA GLN A 121 2.49 -1.32 -9.64
C GLN A 121 2.46 -1.26 -8.11
N SER A 122 1.55 -2.01 -7.48
CA SER A 122 1.43 -2.08 -6.03
C SER A 122 2.70 -2.57 -5.32
N GLY A 123 3.53 -3.35 -6.04
CA GLY A 123 4.64 -4.12 -5.48
C GLY A 123 4.18 -5.39 -4.75
N LEU A 124 2.89 -5.73 -4.83
CA LEU A 124 2.30 -6.92 -4.22
C LEU A 124 2.05 -8.03 -5.25
N PRO A 125 1.91 -9.29 -4.81
CA PRO A 125 1.62 -10.40 -5.71
C PRO A 125 0.24 -10.23 -6.36
N VAL A 126 0.22 -10.10 -7.69
CA VAL A 126 -0.97 -9.77 -8.49
C VAL A 126 -1.99 -10.90 -8.48
N GLU A 127 -1.56 -12.15 -8.29
CA GLU A 127 -2.44 -13.30 -8.17
C GLU A 127 -3.35 -13.25 -6.94
N LEU A 128 -3.01 -12.43 -5.94
CA LEU A 128 -3.81 -12.20 -4.74
C LEU A 128 -4.73 -10.97 -4.85
N PHE A 129 -4.69 -10.27 -5.99
CA PHE A 129 -5.50 -9.09 -6.23
C PHE A 129 -6.98 -9.45 -6.43
N LYS A 130 -7.86 -8.66 -5.83
CA LYS A 130 -9.31 -8.70 -6.03
C LYS A 130 -9.77 -7.35 -6.58
N ARG A 131 -10.33 -7.37 -7.80
CA ARG A 131 -10.89 -6.19 -8.45
C ARG A 131 -12.08 -5.68 -7.64
N HIS A 132 -12.08 -4.37 -7.37
CA HIS A 132 -13.20 -3.63 -6.80
C HIS A 132 -13.49 -2.40 -7.68
#